data_AF-A0A1A3BPX3-F1
#
_entry.id   AF-A0A1A3BPX3-F1
#
_cell.length_a   1.000
_cell.length_b   1.000
_cell.length_c   1.000
_cell.angle_alpha   90.00
_cell.angle_beta   90.00
_cell.angle_gamma   90.00
#
_symmetry.space_group_name_H-M   'P 1'
#
loop_
_entity.id
_entity.type
_entity.pdbx_description
1 polymer ?
#
loop_
_entity_poly.entity_id
_entity_poly.type
_entity_poly.pdbx_seq_one_letter_code
_entity_poly.pdbx_strand_id
1 'polypeptide(L)'
;MVRSRRTKIPAEEKTRLVLAVLAGEMTGAEAARRCGVASTQVTKWKHQFLEAGSERLQEVPSGPAGAKGSPEQRRLQLENEQLKLALAEATVQLRIWQRGAALADQVPSKTSKS
;
A
#
# COMPACT_ATOMS: atom_id res chain seq x y z
N MET A 1 -48.31 4.84 3.90
CA MET A 1 -47.23 4.57 2.90
C MET A 1 -46.25 3.56 3.48
N VAL A 2 -46.27 2.32 3.02
CA VAL A 2 -45.28 1.31 3.41
C VAL A 2 -43.95 1.67 2.74
N ARG A 3 -42.97 2.12 3.53
CA ARG A 3 -41.59 2.26 3.04
C ARG A 3 -41.05 0.85 2.80
N SER A 4 -41.05 0.43 1.53
CA SER A 4 -40.40 -0.81 1.11
C SER A 4 -38.95 -0.78 1.57
N ARG A 5 -38.55 -1.77 2.37
CA ARG A 5 -37.24 -1.87 2.97
C ARG A 5 -36.26 -2.18 1.83
N ARG A 6 -35.53 -1.15 1.33
CA ARG A 6 -34.58 -1.30 0.22
C ARG A 6 -33.56 -2.37 0.61
N THR A 7 -33.71 -3.57 0.05
CA THR A 7 -32.76 -4.67 0.21
C THR A 7 -31.40 -4.20 -0.29
N LYS A 8 -30.36 -4.44 0.52
CA LYS A 8 -28.99 -4.07 0.12
C LYS A 8 -28.64 -4.88 -1.12
N ILE A 9 -28.24 -4.20 -2.19
CA ILE A 9 -27.76 -4.86 -3.40
C ILE A 9 -26.44 -5.59 -3.06
N PRO A 10 -26.35 -6.90 -3.30
CA PRO A 10 -25.16 -7.68 -3.00
C PRO A 10 -23.97 -7.23 -3.85
N ALA A 11 -22.75 -7.48 -3.36
CA ALA A 11 -21.53 -7.04 -4.03
C ALA A 11 -21.39 -7.65 -5.44
N GLU A 12 -21.70 -8.94 -5.60
CA GLU A 12 -21.63 -9.62 -6.90
C GLU A 12 -22.54 -8.99 -7.96
N GLU A 13 -23.75 -8.59 -7.56
CA GLU A 13 -24.70 -7.95 -8.48
C GLU A 13 -24.20 -6.56 -8.91
N LYS A 14 -23.64 -5.78 -7.96
CA LYS A 14 -22.99 -4.50 -8.30
C LYS A 14 -21.83 -4.71 -9.27
N THR A 15 -21.01 -5.73 -9.05
CA THR A 15 -19.88 -6.06 -9.94
C THR A 15 -20.36 -6.39 -11.35
N ARG A 16 -21.38 -7.27 -11.50
CA ARG A 16 -21.95 -7.61 -12.82
C ARG A 16 -22.48 -6.38 -13.54
N LEU A 17 -23.20 -5.51 -12.84
CA LEU A 17 -23.73 -4.27 -13.42
C LEU A 17 -22.63 -3.29 -13.85
N VAL A 18 -21.62 -3.09 -13.00
CA VAL A 18 -20.48 -2.23 -13.34
C VAL A 18 -19.75 -2.75 -14.57
N LEU A 19 -19.51 -4.06 -14.66
CA LEU A 19 -18.88 -4.67 -15.83
C LEU A 19 -19.71 -4.49 -17.10
N ALA A 20 -21.02 -4.71 -17.07
CA ALA A 20 -21.90 -4.50 -18.22
C ALA A 20 -21.93 -3.01 -18.66
N VAL A 21 -21.89 -2.07 -17.70
CA VAL A 21 -21.78 -0.63 -18.00
C VAL A 21 -20.43 -0.29 -18.63
N LEU A 22 -19.34 -0.87 -18.15
CA LEU A 22 -17.99 -0.67 -18.72
C LEU A 22 -17.85 -1.31 -20.11
N ALA A 23 -18.51 -2.44 -20.34
CA ALA A 23 -18.56 -3.12 -21.63
C ALA A 23 -19.46 -2.41 -22.67
N GLY A 24 -20.24 -1.41 -22.24
CA GLY A 24 -21.17 -0.69 -23.12
C GLY A 24 -22.48 -1.45 -23.40
N GLU A 25 -22.71 -2.59 -22.74
CA GLU A 25 -23.93 -3.40 -22.89
C GLU A 25 -25.17 -2.73 -22.29
N MET A 26 -24.97 -1.83 -21.32
CA MET A 26 -26.03 -1.02 -20.72
C MET A 26 -25.51 0.34 -20.25
N THR A 27 -26.40 1.31 -20.12
CA THR A 27 -26.02 2.62 -19.57
C THR A 27 -26.04 2.62 -18.03
N GLY A 28 -25.28 3.54 -17.42
CA GLY A 28 -25.34 3.72 -15.96
C GLY A 28 -26.75 4.09 -15.44
N ALA A 29 -27.53 4.79 -16.27
CA ALA A 29 -28.92 5.12 -15.95
C ALA A 29 -29.85 3.89 -15.98
N GLU A 30 -29.63 2.94 -16.91
CA GLU A 30 -30.35 1.66 -16.95
C GLU A 30 -30.03 0.80 -15.72
N ALA A 31 -28.75 0.69 -15.36
CA ALA A 31 -28.31 0.00 -14.15
C ALA A 31 -28.96 0.61 -12.89
N ALA A 32 -29.03 1.94 -12.82
CA ALA A 32 -29.63 2.65 -11.69
C ALA A 32 -31.14 2.33 -11.56
N ARG A 33 -31.87 2.29 -12.68
CA ARG A 33 -33.31 1.92 -12.69
C ARG A 33 -33.53 0.47 -12.26
N ARG A 34 -32.75 -0.49 -12.77
CA ARG A 34 -32.87 -1.92 -12.41
C ARG A 34 -32.68 -2.14 -10.90
N CYS A 35 -31.73 -1.43 -10.32
CA CYS A 35 -31.42 -1.48 -8.90
C CYS A 35 -32.32 -0.61 -8.02
N GLY A 36 -33.17 0.22 -8.62
CA GLY A 36 -33.93 1.25 -7.92
C GLY A 36 -33.05 2.19 -7.09
N VAL A 37 -31.88 2.60 -7.61
CA VAL A 37 -30.92 3.52 -6.97
C VAL A 37 -30.75 4.80 -7.77
N ALA A 38 -30.12 5.82 -7.16
CA ALA A 38 -29.74 7.03 -7.89
C ALA A 38 -28.60 6.74 -8.87
N SER A 39 -28.59 7.41 -10.03
CA SER A 39 -27.51 7.29 -11.03
C SER A 39 -26.12 7.54 -10.43
N THR A 40 -26.02 8.51 -9.50
CA THR A 40 -24.79 8.82 -8.76
C THR A 40 -24.20 7.62 -8.00
N GLN A 41 -25.04 6.69 -7.52
CA GLN A 41 -24.58 5.48 -6.84
C GLN A 41 -23.89 4.52 -7.81
N VAL A 42 -24.41 4.38 -9.03
CA VAL A 42 -23.80 3.55 -10.07
C VAL A 42 -22.47 4.17 -10.52
N THR A 43 -22.43 5.50 -10.70
CA THR A 43 -21.18 6.23 -10.97
C THR A 43 -20.14 5.98 -9.87
N LYS A 44 -20.56 6.03 -8.60
CA LYS A 44 -19.68 5.72 -7.47
C LYS A 44 -19.14 4.30 -7.50
N TRP A 45 -19.97 3.30 -7.80
CA TRP A 45 -19.51 1.91 -7.92
C TRP A 45 -18.52 1.73 -9.06
N LYS A 46 -18.77 2.37 -10.21
CA LYS A 46 -17.85 2.35 -11.35
C LYS A 46 -16.48 2.91 -10.98
N HIS A 47 -16.46 4.06 -10.30
CA HIS A 47 -15.22 4.69 -9.84
C HIS A 47 -14.47 3.78 -8.86
N GLN A 48 -15.15 3.25 -7.83
CA GLN A 48 -14.53 2.35 -6.86
C GLN A 48 -13.96 1.08 -7.50
N PHE A 49 -14.65 0.52 -8.50
CA PHE A 49 -14.20 -0.65 -9.23
C PHE A 49 -12.94 -0.37 -10.06
N LEU A 50 -12.89 0.77 -10.76
CA LEU A 50 -11.74 1.17 -11.56
C LEU A 50 -10.52 1.53 -10.70
N GLU A 51 -10.71 2.28 -9.61
CA GLU A 51 -9.63 2.61 -8.67
C GLU A 51 -9.00 1.34 -8.08
N ALA A 52 -9.82 0.43 -7.54
CA ALA A 52 -9.33 -0.83 -6.99
C ALA A 52 -8.68 -1.73 -8.05
N GLY A 53 -9.22 -1.72 -9.29
CA GLY A 53 -8.62 -2.42 -10.42
C GLY A 53 -7.26 -1.86 -10.81
N SER A 54 -7.14 -0.53 -10.87
CA SER A 54 -5.87 0.17 -11.15
C SER A 54 -4.84 -0.08 -10.06
N GLU A 55 -5.21 0.09 -8.80
CA GLU A 55 -4.33 -0.17 -7.64
C GLU A 55 -3.77 -1.60 -7.67
N ARG A 56 -4.61 -2.59 -8.03
CA ARG A 56 -4.17 -3.99 -8.11
C ARG A 56 -3.27 -4.28 -9.30
N LEU A 57 -3.43 -3.55 -10.39
CA LEU A 57 -2.61 -3.70 -11.60
C LEU A 57 -1.29 -2.93 -11.54
N GLN A 58 -1.16 -1.96 -10.63
CA GLN A 58 0.14 -1.34 -10.38
C GLN A 58 1.14 -2.41 -9.97
N GLU A 59 2.25 -2.47 -10.69
CA GLU A 59 3.41 -3.32 -10.38
C GLU A 59 4.10 -2.77 -9.12
N VAL A 60 3.45 -2.93 -7.97
CA VAL A 60 4.09 -2.68 -6.67
C VAL A 60 5.09 -3.82 -6.46
N PRO A 61 6.34 -3.54 -6.03
CA PRO A 61 7.31 -4.56 -5.64
C PRO A 61 6.68 -5.50 -4.62
N SER A 62 6.11 -6.58 -5.14
CA SER A 62 5.42 -7.58 -4.38
C SER A 62 6.49 -8.56 -4.00
N GLY A 63 6.75 -8.68 -2.70
CA GLY A 63 7.49 -9.82 -2.18
C GLY A 63 6.89 -11.14 -2.69
N PRO A 64 7.62 -12.27 -2.55
CA PRO A 64 7.25 -13.56 -3.14
C PRO A 64 5.77 -13.92 -2.97
N ALA A 65 5.19 -14.56 -3.99
CA ALA A 65 3.80 -14.97 -4.00
C ALA A 65 3.45 -15.76 -2.72
N GLY A 66 2.37 -15.37 -2.02
CA GLY A 66 1.93 -15.99 -0.76
C GLY A 66 2.32 -15.24 0.52
N ALA A 67 3.12 -14.18 0.43
CA ALA A 67 3.39 -13.31 1.58
C ALA A 67 2.10 -12.61 2.07
N LYS A 68 1.85 -12.66 3.39
CA LYS A 68 0.68 -12.03 4.03
C LYS A 68 0.74 -10.50 3.89
N GLY A 69 -0.41 -9.87 3.62
CA GLY A 69 -0.58 -8.41 3.61
C GLY A 69 -0.73 -7.80 2.22
N SER A 70 -1.13 -6.52 2.17
CA SER A 70 -1.25 -5.76 0.92
C SER A 70 0.14 -5.59 0.26
N PRO A 71 0.22 -5.31 -1.06
CA PRO A 71 1.49 -4.99 -1.71
C PRO A 71 2.24 -3.84 -1.02
N GLU A 72 1.51 -2.82 -0.57
CA GLU A 72 2.06 -1.70 0.21
C GLU A 72 2.66 -2.18 1.54
N GLN A 73 1.96 -3.02 2.30
CA GLN A 73 2.46 -3.58 3.55
C GLN A 73 3.75 -4.37 3.34
N ARG A 74 3.85 -5.14 2.24
CA ARG A 74 5.05 -5.90 1.89
C ARG A 74 6.20 -4.97 1.48
N ARG A 75 5.93 -3.92 0.71
CA ARG A 75 6.91 -2.89 0.36
C ARG A 75 7.47 -2.21 1.61
N LEU A 76 6.59 -1.79 2.51
CA LEU A 76 6.97 -1.14 3.77
C LEU A 76 7.79 -2.08 4.66
N GLN A 77 7.48 -3.37 4.70
CA GLN A 77 8.29 -4.36 5.44
C GLN A 77 9.70 -4.48 4.87
N LEU A 78 9.84 -4.58 3.54
CA LEU A 78 11.15 -4.65 2.88
C LEU A 78 11.98 -3.40 3.14
N GLU A 79 11.37 -2.22 3.00
CA GLU A 79 12.01 -0.93 3.31
C GLU A 79 12.44 -0.86 4.78
N ASN A 80 11.59 -1.31 5.70
CA ASN A 80 11.91 -1.33 7.12
C ASN A 80 13.12 -2.24 7.44
N GLU A 81 13.19 -3.42 6.82
CA GLU A 81 14.35 -4.31 6.98
C GLU A 81 15.64 -3.70 6.41
N GLN A 82 15.58 -3.04 5.25
CA GLN A 82 16.73 -2.32 4.68
C GLN A 82 17.20 -1.19 5.61
N LEU A 83 16.26 -0.41 6.16
CA LEU A 83 16.57 0.67 7.10
C LEU A 83 17.18 0.14 8.40
N LYS A 84 16.70 -0.99 8.93
CA LYS A 84 17.30 -1.64 10.11
C LYS A 84 18.75 -2.04 9.87
N LEU A 85 19.05 -2.62 8.71
CA LEU A 85 20.41 -3.02 8.34
C LEU A 85 21.34 -1.79 8.24
N ALA A 86 20.90 -0.75 7.52
CA ALA A 86 21.68 0.49 7.39
C ALA A 86 21.92 1.16 8.76
N LEU A 87 20.91 1.17 9.63
CA LEU A 87 21.03 1.69 10.99
C LEU A 87 22.03 0.88 11.83
N ALA A 88 21.99 -0.45 11.73
CA ALA A 88 22.92 -1.32 12.44
C ALA A 88 24.37 -1.06 11.98
N GLU A 89 24.61 -0.93 10.68
CA GLU A 89 25.91 -0.61 10.12
C GLU A 89 26.43 0.76 10.61
N ALA A 90 25.62 1.81 10.52
CA ALA A 90 25.97 3.15 10.99
C ALA A 90 26.28 3.14 12.50
N THR A 91 25.51 2.39 13.29
CA THR A 91 25.73 2.26 14.74
C THR A 91 27.06 1.58 15.04
N VAL A 92 27.42 0.53 14.29
CA VAL A 92 28.72 -0.15 14.42
C VAL A 92 29.86 0.79 14.09
N GLN A 93 29.77 1.54 12.98
CA GLN A 93 30.78 2.52 12.58
C GLN A 93 30.98 3.60 13.66
N LEU A 94 29.87 4.14 14.21
CA LEU A 94 29.94 5.14 15.28
C LEU A 94 30.65 4.60 16.52
N ARG A 95 30.35 3.36 16.92
CA ARG A 95 31.02 2.73 18.09
C ARG A 95 32.50 2.49 17.85
N ILE A 96 32.90 2.07 16.64
CA ILE A 96 34.30 1.92 16.27
C ILE A 96 35.02 3.26 16.37
N TRP A 97 34.42 4.31 15.82
CA TRP A 97 35.01 5.65 15.84
C TRP A 97 35.17 6.18 17.27
N GLN A 98 34.14 6.06 18.11
CA GLN A 98 34.21 6.46 19.52
C GLN A 98 35.28 5.69 20.30
N ARG A 99 35.40 4.38 20.08
CA ARG A 99 36.46 3.57 20.71
C ARG A 99 37.85 3.96 20.21
N GLY A 100 37.99 4.21 18.91
CA GLY A 100 39.25 4.66 18.32
C GLY A 100 39.70 6.00 18.89
N ALA A 101 38.80 6.97 19.01
CA ALA A 101 39.06 8.26 19.64
C ALA A 101 39.49 8.09 21.11
N ALA A 102 38.76 7.29 21.89
CA ALA A 102 39.10 7.04 23.28
C ALA A 102 40.49 6.38 23.45
N LEU A 103 40.89 5.51 22.52
CA LEU A 103 42.23 4.89 22.54
C LEU A 103 43.32 5.87 22.10
N ALA A 104 43.06 6.73 21.12
CA ALA A 104 44.00 7.77 20.69
C ALA A 104 44.31 8.76 21.82
N ASP A 105 43.33 9.11 22.64
CA ASP A 105 43.51 9.97 23.82
C ASP A 105 44.29 9.28 24.96
N GLN A 106 44.32 7.95 25.00
CA GLN A 106 44.99 7.16 26.03
C GLN A 106 46.45 6.83 25.71
N VAL A 107 46.89 6.98 24.47
CA VAL A 107 48.29 6.73 24.08
C VAL A 107 49.07 8.04 24.19
N PRO A 108 50.03 8.18 25.12
CA PRO A 108 50.90 9.34 25.14
C PRO A 108 51.73 9.34 23.86
N SER A 109 51.62 10.41 23.08
CA SER A 109 52.46 10.64 21.92
C SER A 109 53.93 10.63 22.35
N LYS A 110 54.64 9.54 22.03
CA LYS A 110 56.11 9.53 22.02
C LYS A 110 56.57 10.34 20.81
N THR A 111 56.40 11.66 20.86
CA THR A 111 57.20 12.53 20.01
C THR A 111 58.62 12.52 20.59
N SER A 112 59.53 12.00 19.77
CA SER A 112 60.94 11.86 20.10
C SER A 112 61.53 13.20 20.53
N LYS A 113 62.26 13.19 21.65
CA LYS A 113 63.15 14.29 22.07
C LYS A 113 64.47 14.19 21.30
N SER A 114 65.01 15.39 21.04
CA SER A 114 66.38 15.72 20.62
C SER A 114 66.74 15.52 19.15
#